data_AF-A0A9E2GBU0-F1
#
_entry.id   AF-A0A9E2GBU0-F1
#
_cell.length_a   1.000
_cell.length_b   1.000
_cell.length_c   1.000
_cell.angle_alpha   90.00
_cell.angle_beta   90.00
_cell.angle_gamma   90.00
#
_symmetry.space_group_name_H-M   'P 1'
#
loop_
_entity.id
_entity.type
_entity.pdbx_description
1 polymer ?
#
loop_
_entity_poly.entity_id
_entity_poly.type
_entity_poly.pdbx_seq_one_letter_code
_entity_poly.pdbx_strand_id
1 'polypeptide(L)'
;MKFEDYMLIIDEIKISKSLKGFIINNRFQFSDNEMIYLIYIYSLDFDSKLKLLNLMHTITEANDTKNRINISLEYLTRAKELFLKHEEDYIYELHIQDLDYPSDDEHYLSRTFKGAMDRIDGYFEHFKDIDLKETNQTRYSVIKRSIKDYTSINDFDSDELGECQLGPGKTTQTFDYWPLRNYGTNEDGTDNDQIWESIESIEVDFPNFIKGYSLISYSDYWHKKNFGIVVPFSENSTLLSDLYVLPISREIYEVANTEQTNETNIHDFHEHIEIAKIEIEDINEVDDFTKECHALLKKLLT
;
A
#
# COMPACT_ATOMS: atom_id res chain seq x y z
N MET A 1 -2.74 25.80 -2.31
CA MET A 1 -4.04 25.09 -2.14
C MET A 1 -4.73 25.58 -0.88
N LYS A 2 -6.06 25.80 -0.90
CA LYS A 2 -6.85 26.13 0.31
C LYS A 2 -7.02 24.89 1.19
N PHE A 3 -7.08 25.07 2.51
CA PHE A 3 -7.18 23.96 3.45
C PHE A 3 -8.49 23.16 3.28
N GLU A 4 -9.58 23.83 2.93
CA GLU A 4 -10.88 23.20 2.70
C GLU A 4 -10.81 22.23 1.50
N ASP A 5 -10.18 22.64 0.40
CA ASP A 5 -10.00 21.81 -0.79
C ASP A 5 -9.07 20.62 -0.51
N TYR A 6 -8.02 20.85 0.29
CA TYR A 6 -7.11 19.81 0.77
C TYR A 6 -7.83 18.73 1.60
N MET A 7 -8.75 19.13 2.48
CA MET A 7 -9.49 18.18 3.31
C MET A 7 -10.42 17.28 2.49
N LEU A 8 -10.93 17.76 1.34
CA LEU A 8 -11.71 16.91 0.43
C LEU A 8 -10.92 15.69 -0.05
N ILE A 9 -9.60 15.81 -0.19
CA ILE A 9 -8.73 14.69 -0.58
C ILE A 9 -8.42 13.81 0.63
N ILE A 10 -8.04 14.41 1.77
CA ILE A 10 -7.69 13.67 3.00
C ILE A 10 -8.84 12.79 3.50
N ASP A 11 -10.08 13.25 3.35
CA ASP A 11 -11.26 12.49 3.79
C ASP A 11 -11.48 11.21 2.96
N GLU A 12 -11.10 11.22 1.69
CA GLU A 12 -11.34 10.14 0.72
C GLU A 12 -10.21 9.09 0.66
N ILE A 13 -8.99 9.43 1.12
CA ILE A 13 -7.87 8.47 1.18
C ILE A 13 -7.87 7.64 2.48
N LYS A 14 -7.32 6.42 2.42
CA LYS A 14 -7.27 5.42 3.51
C LYS A 14 -6.04 5.56 4.41
N ILE A 15 -5.88 6.72 5.02
CA ILE A 15 -4.91 6.92 6.12
C ILE A 15 -5.59 6.73 7.49
N SER A 16 -4.78 6.50 8.53
CA SER A 16 -5.25 6.20 9.89
C SER A 16 -6.05 7.34 10.50
N LYS A 17 -6.98 7.02 11.41
CA LYS A 17 -7.79 8.00 12.13
C LYS A 17 -6.90 8.91 12.97
N SER A 18 -5.85 8.36 13.55
CA SER A 18 -4.88 9.11 14.34
C SER A 18 -4.19 10.19 13.50
N LEU A 19 -3.71 9.85 12.29
CA LEU A 19 -3.10 10.83 11.39
C LEU A 19 -4.14 11.86 10.88
N LYS A 20 -5.34 11.42 10.46
CA LYS A 20 -6.42 12.35 10.07
C LYS A 20 -6.77 13.34 11.19
N GLY A 21 -6.89 12.83 12.41
CA GLY A 21 -7.17 13.64 13.59
C GLY A 21 -6.08 14.69 13.83
N PHE A 22 -4.81 14.31 13.69
CA PHE A 22 -3.70 15.26 13.79
C PHE A 22 -3.75 16.35 12.72
N ILE A 23 -3.95 15.95 11.45
CA ILE A 23 -4.06 16.87 10.31
C ILE A 23 -5.14 17.93 10.56
N ILE A 24 -6.33 17.49 10.97
CA ILE A 24 -7.47 18.37 11.25
C ILE A 24 -7.17 19.31 12.42
N ASN A 25 -6.72 18.77 13.55
CA ASN A 25 -6.54 19.54 14.78
C ASN A 25 -5.43 20.58 14.70
N ASN A 26 -4.38 20.30 13.91
CA ASN A 26 -3.21 21.17 13.79
C ASN A 26 -3.16 21.94 12.46
N ARG A 27 -4.15 21.74 11.59
CA ARG A 27 -4.15 22.26 10.20
C ARG A 27 -2.86 21.92 9.45
N PHE A 28 -2.31 20.74 9.69
CA PHE A 28 -1.11 20.26 9.00
C PHE A 28 -1.42 20.04 7.51
N GLN A 29 -0.48 20.38 6.63
CA GLN A 29 -0.62 20.19 5.20
C GLN A 29 0.63 19.52 4.65
N PHE A 30 0.44 18.38 4.00
CA PHE A 30 1.46 17.83 3.10
C PHE A 30 1.68 18.78 1.92
N SER A 31 2.88 18.76 1.36
CA SER A 31 3.18 19.41 0.09
C SER A 31 2.34 18.81 -1.03
N ASP A 32 2.19 19.58 -2.12
CA ASP A 32 1.41 19.12 -3.26
C ASP A 32 1.96 17.80 -3.86
N ASN A 33 3.28 17.58 -3.82
CA ASN A 33 3.90 16.34 -4.29
C ASN A 33 3.58 15.17 -3.38
N GLU A 34 3.73 15.33 -2.07
CA GLU A 34 3.36 14.30 -1.10
C GLU A 34 1.88 13.94 -1.22
N MET A 35 1.01 14.92 -1.48
CA MET A 35 -0.40 14.65 -1.74
C MET A 35 -0.63 13.78 -2.99
N ILE A 36 0.16 13.94 -4.05
CA ILE A 36 0.09 13.05 -5.22
C ILE A 36 0.42 11.62 -4.80
N TYR A 37 1.51 11.43 -4.05
CA TYR A 37 1.90 10.12 -3.54
C TYR A 37 0.80 9.51 -2.65
N LEU A 38 0.28 10.28 -1.70
CA LEU A 38 -0.77 9.83 -0.80
C LEU A 38 -2.04 9.42 -1.55
N ILE A 39 -2.44 10.18 -2.58
CA ILE A 39 -3.56 9.79 -3.45
C ILE A 39 -3.23 8.48 -4.17
N TYR A 40 -2.03 8.34 -4.73
CA TYR A 40 -1.66 7.18 -5.51
C TYR A 40 -1.66 5.89 -4.68
N ILE A 41 -1.11 5.95 -3.47
CA ILE A 41 -0.93 4.79 -2.58
C ILE A 41 -2.18 4.49 -1.75
N TYR A 42 -2.88 5.50 -1.22
CA TYR A 42 -3.96 5.30 -0.25
C TYR A 42 -5.38 5.53 -0.81
N SER A 43 -5.56 5.70 -2.11
CA SER A 43 -6.92 5.71 -2.68
C SER A 43 -7.64 4.37 -2.46
N LEU A 44 -8.95 4.42 -2.23
CA LEU A 44 -9.78 3.23 -2.01
C LEU A 44 -9.78 2.26 -3.19
N ASP A 45 -9.79 2.81 -4.40
CA ASP A 45 -9.89 2.10 -5.66
C ASP A 45 -9.33 2.98 -6.80
N PHE A 46 -9.21 2.37 -7.98
CA PHE A 46 -8.65 3.00 -9.17
C PHE A 46 -9.45 4.22 -9.67
N ASP A 47 -10.79 4.17 -9.64
CA ASP A 47 -11.61 5.28 -10.15
C ASP A 47 -11.58 6.45 -9.16
N SER A 48 -11.57 6.16 -7.85
CA SER A 48 -11.33 7.13 -6.78
C SER A 48 -9.95 7.79 -6.92
N LYS A 49 -8.91 7.02 -7.25
CA LYS A 49 -7.56 7.56 -7.54
C LYS A 49 -7.57 8.57 -8.67
N LEU A 50 -8.19 8.24 -9.81
CA LEU A 50 -8.34 9.17 -10.93
C LEU A 50 -9.13 10.43 -10.54
N LYS A 51 -10.24 10.28 -9.82
CA LYS A 51 -11.07 11.40 -9.33
C LYS A 51 -10.24 12.36 -8.45
N LEU A 52 -9.48 11.81 -7.50
CA LEU A 52 -8.67 12.60 -6.57
C LEU A 52 -7.49 13.28 -7.25
N LEU A 53 -6.82 12.61 -8.20
CA LEU A 53 -5.78 13.25 -9.01
C LEU A 53 -6.33 14.40 -9.86
N ASN A 54 -7.50 14.23 -10.48
CA ASN A 54 -8.17 15.33 -11.21
C ASN A 54 -8.57 16.50 -10.29
N LEU A 55 -9.03 16.20 -9.07
CA LEU A 55 -9.30 17.22 -8.07
C LEU A 55 -8.00 17.96 -7.70
N MET A 56 -6.92 17.23 -7.42
CA MET A 56 -5.61 17.79 -7.11
C MET A 56 -5.08 18.69 -8.24
N HIS A 57 -5.25 18.27 -9.50
CA HIS A 57 -4.90 19.05 -10.68
C HIS A 57 -5.62 20.40 -10.75
N THR A 58 -6.90 20.40 -10.38
CA THR A 58 -7.75 21.60 -10.41
C THR A 58 -7.35 22.60 -9.32
N ILE A 59 -6.97 22.11 -8.14
CA ILE A 59 -6.74 22.94 -6.94
C ILE A 59 -5.28 23.35 -6.73
N THR A 60 -4.32 22.63 -7.33
CA THR A 60 -2.91 23.04 -7.32
C THR A 60 -2.70 24.23 -8.26
N GLU A 61 -1.75 25.09 -7.90
CA GLU A 61 -1.33 26.24 -8.72
C GLU A 61 0.01 25.98 -9.40
N ALA A 62 0.83 25.06 -8.88
CA ALA A 62 2.17 24.80 -9.36
C ALA A 62 2.15 24.01 -10.68
N ASN A 63 2.75 24.59 -11.73
CA ASN A 63 2.78 23.95 -13.05
C ASN A 63 3.52 22.62 -13.06
N ASP A 64 4.61 22.49 -12.31
CA ASP A 64 5.39 21.24 -12.25
C ASP A 64 4.58 20.11 -11.62
N THR A 65 3.85 20.41 -10.55
CA THR A 65 2.89 19.50 -9.92
C THR A 65 1.77 19.11 -10.89
N LYS A 66 1.20 20.08 -11.64
CA LYS A 66 0.18 19.77 -12.67
C LYS A 66 0.72 18.84 -13.75
N ASN A 67 1.96 19.05 -14.19
CA ASN A 67 2.59 18.20 -15.19
C ASN A 67 2.77 16.77 -14.66
N ARG A 68 3.23 16.61 -13.41
CA ARG A 68 3.30 15.28 -12.76
C ARG A 68 1.94 14.60 -12.72
N ILE A 69 0.91 15.30 -12.25
CA ILE A 69 -0.46 14.77 -12.19
C ILE A 69 -0.97 14.37 -13.58
N ASN A 70 -0.72 15.18 -14.61
CA ASN A 70 -1.12 14.87 -15.99
C ASN A 70 -0.45 13.59 -16.49
N ILE A 71 0.84 13.42 -16.25
CA ILE A 71 1.60 12.21 -16.61
C ILE A 71 0.97 10.99 -15.91
N SER A 72 0.69 11.09 -14.61
CA SER A 72 0.02 10.03 -13.84
C SER A 72 -1.36 9.68 -14.40
N LEU A 73 -2.19 10.69 -14.71
CA LEU A 73 -3.53 10.50 -15.25
C LEU A 73 -3.52 9.87 -16.64
N GLU A 74 -2.62 10.32 -17.51
CA GLU A 74 -2.45 9.76 -18.86
C GLU A 74 -2.06 8.29 -18.79
N TYR A 75 -1.04 7.97 -17.98
CA TYR A 75 -0.61 6.59 -17.80
C TYR A 75 -1.71 5.71 -17.23
N LEU A 76 -2.35 6.09 -16.11
CA LEU A 76 -3.37 5.26 -15.48
C LEU A 76 -4.53 4.98 -16.46
N THR A 77 -4.98 6.01 -17.18
CA THR A 77 -6.06 5.87 -18.17
C THR A 77 -5.66 4.95 -19.31
N ARG A 78 -4.45 5.12 -19.86
CA ARG A 78 -3.97 4.33 -20.99
C ARG A 78 -3.59 2.90 -20.59
N ALA A 79 -3.06 2.70 -19.39
CA ALA A 79 -2.78 1.38 -18.82
C ALA A 79 -4.08 0.59 -18.67
N LYS A 80 -5.14 1.17 -18.11
CA LYS A 80 -6.47 0.55 -18.05
C LYS A 80 -7.01 0.22 -19.44
N GLU A 81 -6.94 1.15 -20.39
CA GLU A 81 -7.41 0.93 -21.75
C GLU A 81 -6.68 -0.23 -22.43
N LEU A 82 -5.34 -0.19 -22.45
CA LEU A 82 -4.51 -1.21 -23.09
C LEU A 82 -4.61 -2.55 -22.38
N PHE A 83 -4.67 -2.56 -21.06
CA PHE A 83 -4.88 -3.77 -20.28
C PHE A 83 -6.22 -4.42 -20.64
N LEU A 84 -7.32 -3.66 -20.69
CA LEU A 84 -8.66 -4.22 -20.98
C LEU A 84 -8.91 -4.51 -22.47
N LYS A 85 -8.08 -3.99 -23.38
CA LYS A 85 -8.22 -4.20 -24.82
C LYS A 85 -8.16 -5.70 -25.15
N HIS A 86 -9.21 -6.19 -25.81
CA HIS A 86 -9.28 -7.58 -26.26
C HIS A 86 -8.54 -7.76 -27.59
N GLU A 87 -7.63 -8.72 -27.64
CA GLU A 87 -6.84 -9.06 -28.82
C GLU A 87 -6.68 -10.60 -28.85
N GLU A 88 -6.63 -11.19 -30.05
CA GLU A 88 -6.68 -12.66 -30.22
C GLU A 88 -5.49 -13.39 -29.59
N ASP A 89 -4.35 -12.72 -29.58
CA ASP A 89 -3.08 -13.27 -29.10
C ASP A 89 -2.85 -13.04 -27.60
N TYR A 90 -3.88 -12.68 -26.83
CA TYR A 90 -3.76 -12.44 -25.40
C TYR A 90 -4.70 -13.33 -24.58
N ILE A 91 -4.24 -13.67 -23.38
CA ILE A 91 -5.03 -14.35 -22.35
C ILE A 91 -4.92 -13.58 -21.03
N TYR A 92 -5.86 -13.84 -20.13
CA TYR A 92 -5.88 -13.33 -18.78
C TYR A 92 -5.77 -14.51 -17.83
N GLU A 93 -4.81 -14.43 -16.93
CA GLU A 93 -4.61 -15.38 -15.85
C GLU A 93 -5.07 -14.74 -14.55
N LEU A 94 -5.99 -15.39 -13.86
CA LEU A 94 -6.42 -14.99 -12.52
C LEU A 94 -5.66 -15.82 -11.50
N HIS A 95 -5.01 -15.13 -10.56
CA HIS A 95 -4.48 -15.69 -9.32
C HIS A 95 -5.39 -15.27 -8.18
N ILE A 96 -5.77 -16.22 -7.33
CA ILE A 96 -6.57 -15.97 -6.13
C ILE A 96 -5.69 -16.26 -4.92
N GLN A 97 -5.40 -15.22 -4.12
CA GLN A 97 -4.64 -15.37 -2.88
C GLN A 97 -5.59 -15.22 -1.71
N ASP A 98 -5.84 -16.32 -1.00
CA ASP A 98 -6.52 -16.31 0.29
C ASP A 98 -5.50 -16.58 1.41
N LEU A 99 -5.31 -15.60 2.28
CA LEU A 99 -4.31 -15.67 3.36
C LEU A 99 -4.68 -16.71 4.42
N ASP A 100 -5.96 -17.08 4.53
CA ASP A 100 -6.41 -18.13 5.45
C ASP A 100 -6.14 -19.54 4.88
N TYR A 101 -5.87 -19.66 3.57
CA TYR A 101 -5.56 -20.91 2.87
C TYR A 101 -4.40 -20.75 1.86
N PRO A 102 -3.17 -20.43 2.33
CA PRO A 102 -2.04 -20.09 1.48
C PRO A 102 -1.48 -21.26 0.63
N SER A 103 -2.05 -22.47 0.76
CA SER A 103 -1.67 -23.64 -0.02
C SER A 103 -2.38 -23.75 -1.38
N ASP A 104 -3.45 -22.98 -1.59
CA ASP A 104 -4.23 -23.00 -2.84
C ASP A 104 -3.78 -21.84 -3.76
N ASP A 105 -2.67 -22.06 -4.46
CA ASP A 105 -2.23 -21.19 -5.56
C ASP A 105 -2.99 -21.59 -6.83
N GLU A 106 -4.27 -21.19 -6.89
CA GLU A 106 -5.16 -21.56 -7.99
C GLU A 106 -5.09 -20.54 -9.14
N HIS A 107 -4.76 -21.05 -10.33
CA HIS A 107 -4.60 -20.26 -11.55
C HIS A 107 -5.72 -20.55 -12.56
N TYR A 108 -6.44 -19.51 -12.97
CA TYR A 108 -7.51 -19.63 -13.96
C TYR A 108 -7.20 -18.85 -15.22
N LEU A 109 -7.19 -19.54 -16.37
CA LEU A 109 -7.00 -18.91 -17.68
C LEU A 109 -8.33 -18.54 -18.33
N SER A 110 -8.38 -17.33 -18.90
CA SER A 110 -9.52 -16.80 -19.65
C SER A 110 -9.05 -16.04 -20.89
N ARG A 111 -9.88 -16.04 -21.94
CA ARG A 111 -9.65 -15.21 -23.15
C ARG A 111 -10.01 -13.75 -22.96
N THR A 112 -10.75 -13.42 -21.90
CA THR A 112 -11.20 -12.05 -21.62
C THR A 112 -11.06 -11.73 -20.14
N PHE A 113 -10.84 -10.44 -19.84
CA PHE A 113 -10.83 -9.95 -18.46
C PHE A 113 -12.13 -10.29 -17.72
N LYS A 114 -13.29 -10.02 -18.35
CA LYS A 114 -14.59 -10.39 -17.78
C LYS A 114 -14.69 -11.88 -17.44
N GLY A 115 -14.23 -12.76 -18.33
CA GLY A 115 -14.22 -14.19 -18.07
C GLY A 115 -13.32 -14.58 -16.89
N ALA A 116 -12.22 -13.86 -16.65
CA ALA A 116 -11.40 -14.05 -15.45
C ALA A 116 -12.18 -13.60 -14.20
N MET A 117 -12.85 -12.44 -14.24
CA MET A 117 -13.68 -11.93 -13.13
C MET A 117 -14.85 -12.85 -12.77
N ASP A 118 -15.45 -13.52 -13.76
CA ASP A 118 -16.54 -14.48 -13.54
C ASP A 118 -16.03 -15.76 -12.84
N ARG A 119 -14.73 -16.09 -12.95
CA ARG A 119 -14.12 -17.25 -12.25
C ARG A 119 -14.01 -17.06 -10.75
N ILE A 120 -13.84 -15.82 -10.29
CA ILE A 120 -13.79 -15.50 -8.85
C ILE A 120 -15.09 -15.96 -8.16
N ASP A 121 -16.26 -15.70 -8.77
CA ASP A 121 -17.54 -16.15 -8.19
C ASP A 121 -17.65 -17.67 -8.20
N GLY A 122 -17.17 -18.30 -9.29
CA GLY A 122 -17.12 -19.75 -9.41
C GLY A 122 -16.23 -20.43 -8.38
N TYR A 123 -15.11 -19.80 -8.00
CA TYR A 123 -14.18 -20.30 -6.99
C TYR A 123 -14.86 -20.45 -5.62
N PHE A 124 -15.47 -19.37 -5.11
CA PHE A 124 -16.15 -19.43 -3.80
C PHE A 124 -17.39 -20.32 -3.81
N GLU A 125 -18.12 -20.41 -4.93
CA GLU A 125 -19.24 -21.36 -5.02
C GLU A 125 -18.74 -22.82 -5.08
N HIS A 126 -17.57 -23.10 -5.68
CA HIS A 126 -16.97 -24.44 -5.71
C HIS A 126 -16.55 -24.92 -4.32
N PHE A 127 -15.94 -24.04 -3.51
CA PHE A 127 -15.44 -24.36 -2.16
C PHE A 127 -16.44 -24.08 -1.04
N LYS A 128 -17.72 -23.88 -1.38
CA LYS A 128 -18.80 -23.63 -0.42
C LYS A 128 -18.99 -24.77 0.58
N ASP A 129 -18.72 -26.00 0.19
CA ASP A 129 -18.86 -27.20 1.04
C ASP A 129 -17.86 -27.23 2.22
N ILE A 130 -16.76 -26.48 2.13
CA ILE A 130 -15.77 -26.30 3.21
C ILE A 130 -15.90 -24.93 3.90
N ASP A 131 -17.04 -24.25 3.71
CA ASP A 131 -17.33 -22.92 4.24
C ASP A 131 -16.32 -21.82 3.84
N LEU A 132 -15.62 -21.98 2.71
CA LEU A 132 -14.72 -20.95 2.18
C LEU A 132 -15.52 -19.72 1.73
N LYS A 133 -15.11 -18.54 2.18
CA LYS A 133 -15.75 -17.25 1.89
C LYS A 133 -14.70 -16.17 1.68
N GLU A 134 -14.99 -15.23 0.79
CA GLU A 134 -14.18 -14.03 0.63
C GLU A 134 -14.08 -13.27 1.97
N THR A 135 -12.86 -12.88 2.32
CA THR A 135 -12.54 -12.11 3.52
C THR A 135 -12.04 -10.72 3.14
N ASN A 136 -11.89 -9.84 4.13
CA ASN A 136 -11.26 -8.54 3.91
C ASN A 136 -9.76 -8.63 3.55
N GLN A 137 -9.18 -9.82 3.70
CA GLN A 137 -7.77 -10.10 3.41
C GLN A 137 -7.57 -10.74 2.04
N THR A 138 -8.62 -11.26 1.40
CA THR A 138 -8.54 -11.84 0.06
C THR A 138 -7.99 -10.82 -0.95
N ARG A 139 -7.07 -11.28 -1.80
CA ARG A 139 -6.50 -10.51 -2.90
C ARG A 139 -6.58 -11.31 -4.19
N TYR A 140 -6.71 -10.59 -5.30
CA TYR A 140 -6.68 -11.19 -6.62
C TYR A 140 -5.74 -10.42 -7.52
N SER A 141 -5.01 -11.15 -8.35
CA SER A 141 -4.20 -10.58 -9.42
C SER A 141 -4.70 -11.15 -10.73
N VAL A 142 -5.03 -10.28 -11.68
CA VAL A 142 -5.32 -10.68 -13.05
C VAL A 142 -4.16 -10.24 -13.93
N ILE A 143 -3.38 -11.19 -14.42
CA ILE A 143 -2.23 -10.95 -15.29
C ILE A 143 -2.67 -11.07 -16.74
N LYS A 144 -2.36 -10.06 -17.55
CA LYS A 144 -2.53 -10.12 -19.01
C LYS A 144 -1.26 -10.69 -19.63
N ARG A 145 -1.39 -11.81 -20.35
CA ARG A 145 -0.27 -12.50 -20.99
C ARG A 145 -0.38 -12.52 -22.52
N SER A 146 0.77 -12.45 -23.17
CA SER A 146 1.01 -12.67 -24.60
C SER A 146 1.15 -14.15 -24.90
N ILE A 147 0.34 -14.65 -25.83
CA ILE A 147 0.48 -16.00 -26.40
C ILE A 147 0.99 -15.96 -27.85
N LYS A 148 1.54 -14.82 -28.29
CA LYS A 148 2.14 -14.69 -29.62
C LYS A 148 3.30 -15.69 -29.75
N ASP A 149 3.36 -16.38 -30.88
CA ASP A 149 4.51 -17.22 -31.21
C ASP A 149 5.76 -16.34 -31.28
N TYR A 150 6.65 -16.53 -30.31
CA TYR A 150 7.94 -15.84 -30.28
C TYR A 150 8.82 -16.37 -31.42
N THR A 151 9.39 -15.44 -32.20
CA THR A 151 10.23 -15.80 -33.35
C THR A 151 11.69 -16.07 -32.96
N SER A 152 12.09 -15.70 -31.74
CA SER A 152 13.40 -16.02 -31.18
C SER A 152 13.35 -16.36 -29.68
N ILE A 153 14.33 -17.15 -29.21
CA ILE A 153 14.54 -17.50 -27.79
C ILE A 153 14.83 -16.26 -26.91
N ASN A 154 15.29 -15.16 -27.51
CA ASN A 154 15.58 -13.92 -26.78
C ASN A 154 14.33 -13.04 -26.59
N ASP A 155 13.19 -13.37 -27.22
CA ASP A 155 11.93 -12.65 -27.04
C ASP A 155 11.13 -13.15 -25.83
N PHE A 156 11.68 -14.10 -25.06
CA PHE A 156 11.03 -14.76 -23.92
C PHE A 156 10.99 -13.89 -22.64
N ASP A 157 11.44 -12.64 -22.70
CA ASP A 157 11.76 -11.87 -21.49
C ASP A 157 10.55 -11.35 -20.69
N SER A 158 9.32 -11.53 -21.15
CA SER A 158 8.12 -11.67 -20.30
C SER A 158 6.89 -11.84 -21.22
N ASP A 159 6.18 -12.95 -21.11
CA ASP A 159 4.86 -13.06 -21.72
C ASP A 159 3.84 -12.17 -21.01
N GLU A 160 4.12 -11.79 -19.76
CA GLU A 160 3.29 -10.87 -19.03
C GLU A 160 3.38 -9.46 -19.67
N LEU A 161 2.21 -8.88 -20.01
CA LEU A 161 2.02 -7.52 -20.53
C LEU A 161 1.42 -6.50 -19.55
N GLY A 162 0.62 -6.93 -18.57
CA GLY A 162 0.25 -6.10 -17.42
C GLY A 162 -0.40 -6.88 -16.28
N GLU A 163 -0.71 -6.18 -15.19
CA GLU A 163 -1.39 -6.73 -14.01
C GLU A 163 -2.56 -5.82 -13.59
N CYS A 164 -3.70 -6.41 -13.22
CA CYS A 164 -4.76 -5.75 -12.49
C CYS A 164 -4.88 -6.36 -11.10
N GLN A 165 -4.61 -5.57 -10.06
CA GLN A 165 -4.78 -6.01 -8.69
C GLN A 165 -6.17 -5.61 -8.18
N LEU A 166 -6.80 -6.55 -7.50
CA LEU A 166 -8.15 -6.42 -6.97
C LEU A 166 -8.13 -6.71 -5.47
N GLY A 167 -8.81 -5.85 -4.72
CA GLY A 167 -9.14 -6.11 -3.33
C GLY A 167 -10.44 -6.93 -3.20
N PRO A 168 -10.90 -7.12 -1.94
CA PRO A 168 -12.16 -7.78 -1.65
C PRO A 168 -13.34 -7.13 -2.38
N GLY A 169 -14.35 -7.93 -2.71
CA GLY A 169 -15.51 -7.50 -3.49
C GLY A 169 -15.16 -7.12 -4.93
N LYS A 170 -14.03 -7.62 -5.44
CA LYS A 170 -13.50 -7.30 -6.80
C LYS A 170 -13.18 -5.82 -6.98
N THR A 171 -12.83 -5.11 -5.91
CA THR A 171 -12.54 -3.68 -5.95
C THR A 171 -11.21 -3.44 -6.65
N THR A 172 -11.21 -2.84 -7.84
CA THR A 172 -9.97 -2.59 -8.60
C THR A 172 -9.06 -1.59 -7.90
N GLN A 173 -7.86 -2.03 -7.53
CA GLN A 173 -6.86 -1.20 -6.85
C GLN A 173 -5.92 -0.54 -7.87
N THR A 174 -5.46 -1.30 -8.86
CA THR A 174 -4.56 -0.79 -9.91
C THR A 174 -4.74 -1.51 -11.24
N PHE A 175 -4.33 -0.82 -12.31
CA PHE A 175 -4.02 -1.39 -13.61
C PHE A 175 -2.59 -0.96 -13.93
N ASP A 176 -1.72 -1.94 -14.14
CA ASP A 176 -0.39 -1.74 -14.66
C ASP A 176 -0.27 -2.37 -16.04
N TYR A 177 0.54 -1.76 -16.90
CA TYR A 177 0.87 -2.26 -18.21
C TYR A 177 2.35 -2.01 -18.46
N TRP A 178 3.17 -3.05 -18.31
CA TRP A 178 4.63 -2.93 -18.31
C TRP A 178 5.19 -2.25 -19.56
N PRO A 179 4.67 -2.50 -20.79
CA PRO A 179 5.15 -1.78 -21.97
C PRO A 179 4.91 -0.26 -21.95
N LEU A 180 4.04 0.24 -21.06
CA LEU A 180 3.85 1.68 -20.85
C LEU A 180 4.75 2.26 -19.76
N ARG A 181 5.42 1.47 -18.92
CA ARG A 181 6.26 2.03 -17.85
C ARG A 181 7.38 2.92 -18.41
N ASN A 182 7.89 2.62 -19.60
CA ASN A 182 8.86 3.46 -20.33
C ASN A 182 8.19 4.54 -21.20
N TYR A 183 7.27 5.33 -20.62
CA TYR A 183 6.55 6.36 -21.37
C TYR A 183 7.44 7.60 -21.64
N GLY A 184 8.51 7.43 -22.40
CA GLY A 184 9.39 8.51 -22.83
C GLY A 184 10.86 8.13 -22.78
N THR A 185 11.62 8.74 -23.69
CA THR A 185 13.07 8.63 -23.75
C THR A 185 13.65 9.92 -23.17
N ASN A 186 14.59 9.82 -22.23
CA ASN A 186 15.37 10.95 -21.76
C ASN A 186 16.07 11.66 -22.94
N GLU A 187 16.49 12.92 -22.76
CA GLU A 187 17.23 13.67 -23.80
C GLU A 187 18.52 12.96 -24.24
N ASP A 188 19.05 12.06 -23.40
CA ASP A 188 20.23 11.23 -23.64
C ASP A 188 19.93 9.89 -24.33
N GLY A 189 18.67 9.58 -24.65
CA GLY A 189 18.28 8.36 -25.34
C GLY A 189 18.00 7.16 -24.41
N THR A 190 18.03 7.35 -23.09
CA THR A 190 17.69 6.27 -22.13
C THR A 190 16.18 6.18 -21.88
N ASP A 191 15.67 4.96 -21.75
CA ASP A 191 14.29 4.73 -21.31
C ASP A 191 14.19 5.02 -19.82
N ASN A 192 13.21 5.84 -19.43
CA ASN A 192 13.00 6.21 -18.05
C ASN A 192 11.56 5.90 -17.63
N ASP A 193 11.39 5.34 -16.45
CA ASP A 193 10.07 5.13 -15.88
C ASP A 193 9.54 6.47 -15.36
N GLN A 194 8.95 7.26 -16.26
CA GLN A 194 8.41 8.58 -15.95
C GLN A 194 7.31 8.52 -14.87
N ILE A 195 6.69 7.36 -14.65
CA ILE A 195 5.70 7.17 -13.60
C ILE A 195 6.37 6.97 -12.26
N TRP A 196 7.39 6.11 -12.21
CA TRP A 196 8.22 5.96 -11.04
C TRP A 196 8.84 7.29 -10.61
N GLU A 197 9.43 8.04 -11.53
CA GLU A 197 10.00 9.36 -11.22
C GLU A 197 8.94 10.41 -10.87
N SER A 198 7.75 10.34 -11.46
CA SER A 198 6.71 11.35 -11.20
C SER A 198 6.02 11.15 -9.86
N ILE A 199 5.89 9.90 -9.39
CA ILE A 199 5.10 9.53 -8.21
C ILE A 199 5.89 8.70 -7.21
N GLU A 200 6.45 7.56 -7.60
CA GLU A 200 7.01 6.58 -6.64
C GLU A 200 8.34 7.02 -6.02
N SER A 201 9.04 7.98 -6.63
CA SER A 201 10.22 8.63 -6.05
C SER A 201 9.91 9.71 -5.01
N ILE A 202 8.64 10.05 -4.78
CA ILE A 202 8.26 11.08 -3.82
C ILE A 202 8.40 10.53 -2.41
N GLU A 203 9.35 11.05 -1.65
CA GLU A 203 9.44 10.82 -0.21
C GLU A 203 8.38 11.65 0.53
N VAL A 204 7.74 11.03 1.54
CA VAL A 204 6.72 11.69 2.37
C VAL A 204 7.26 11.95 3.77
N ASP A 205 7.23 13.22 4.15
CA ASP A 205 7.58 13.68 5.48
C ASP A 205 6.35 13.68 6.39
N PHE A 206 6.14 12.57 7.11
CA PHE A 206 5.02 12.49 8.02
C PHE A 206 5.22 13.39 9.25
N PRO A 207 4.16 14.04 9.77
CA PRO A 207 4.27 14.82 10.97
C PRO A 207 4.62 13.93 12.17
N ASN A 208 5.48 14.43 13.05
CA ASN A 208 5.78 13.77 14.32
C ASN A 208 4.60 13.95 15.32
N PHE A 209 3.52 13.19 15.13
CA PHE A 209 2.34 13.21 16.01
C PHE A 209 2.32 12.07 17.04
N ILE A 210 3.24 11.12 16.91
CA ILE A 210 3.33 9.92 17.76
C ILE A 210 4.45 10.13 18.76
N LYS A 211 4.11 10.10 20.06
CA LYS A 211 5.10 10.27 21.12
C LYS A 211 5.97 9.02 21.28
N GLY A 212 7.21 9.22 21.72
CA GLY A 212 8.07 8.14 22.18
C GLY A 212 7.37 7.30 23.26
N TYR A 213 7.52 5.98 23.17
CA TYR A 213 6.92 4.99 24.05
C TYR A 213 5.39 4.91 24.01
N SER A 214 4.74 5.57 23.05
CA SER A 214 3.31 5.36 22.80
C SER A 214 3.04 3.91 22.43
N LEU A 215 1.92 3.38 22.91
CA LEU A 215 1.35 2.15 22.39
C LEU A 215 0.67 2.48 21.07
N ILE A 216 0.96 1.69 20.06
CA ILE A 216 0.34 1.79 18.75
C ILE A 216 -0.18 0.44 18.29
N SER A 217 -1.06 0.46 17.30
CA SER A 217 -1.37 -0.71 16.50
C SER A 217 -1.10 -0.47 15.02
N TYR A 218 -0.81 -1.56 14.34
CA TYR A 218 -0.52 -1.60 12.91
C TYR A 218 -0.90 -2.96 12.34
N SER A 219 -0.97 -3.04 11.01
CA SER A 219 -1.23 -4.29 10.30
C SER A 219 0.09 -4.86 9.83
N ASP A 220 0.34 -6.14 10.05
CA ASP A 220 1.49 -6.81 9.43
C ASP A 220 1.26 -7.07 7.93
N TYR A 221 2.25 -7.72 7.30
CA TYR A 221 2.17 -8.16 5.91
C TYR A 221 0.92 -9.01 5.62
N TRP A 222 0.46 -9.79 6.61
CA TRP A 222 -0.73 -10.64 6.52
C TRP A 222 -2.02 -9.92 6.92
N HIS A 223 -1.96 -8.59 7.05
CA HIS A 223 -3.06 -7.74 7.48
C HIS A 223 -3.65 -8.09 8.85
N LYS A 224 -2.86 -8.74 9.71
CA LYS A 224 -3.24 -8.99 11.09
C LYS A 224 -2.89 -7.77 11.93
N LYS A 225 -3.82 -7.36 12.79
CA LYS A 225 -3.58 -6.30 13.76
C LYS A 225 -2.54 -6.78 14.78
N ASN A 226 -1.45 -6.05 14.88
CA ASN A 226 -0.40 -6.20 15.89
C ASN A 226 -0.28 -4.92 16.72
N PHE A 227 0.36 -5.03 17.87
CA PHE A 227 0.64 -3.92 18.77
C PHE A 227 2.14 -3.72 18.88
N GLY A 228 2.57 -2.49 19.12
CA GLY A 228 3.97 -2.18 19.33
C GLY A 228 4.18 -0.93 20.17
N ILE A 229 5.39 -0.79 20.69
CA ILE A 229 5.83 0.40 21.41
C ILE A 229 6.78 1.20 20.53
N VAL A 230 6.52 2.51 20.43
CA VAL A 230 7.34 3.41 19.63
C VAL A 230 8.69 3.65 20.31
N VAL A 231 9.77 3.43 19.58
CA VAL A 231 11.13 3.74 20.01
C VAL A 231 11.52 5.12 19.49
N PRO A 232 11.78 6.11 20.36
CA PRO A 232 12.14 7.45 19.90
C PRO A 232 13.52 7.45 19.23
N PHE A 233 13.59 7.86 17.96
CA PHE A 233 14.85 8.01 17.23
C PHE A 233 15.25 9.50 17.15
N SER A 234 16.15 9.94 18.05
CA SER A 234 16.71 11.30 18.17
C SER A 234 15.68 12.46 18.29
N GLU A 235 15.83 13.27 19.33
CA GLU A 235 14.84 14.29 19.74
C GLU A 235 14.67 15.50 18.79
N ASN A 236 15.35 15.54 17.64
CA ASN A 236 15.51 16.78 16.87
C ASN A 236 14.73 16.84 15.54
N SER A 237 14.00 15.79 15.13
CA SER A 237 13.21 15.84 13.89
C SER A 237 11.72 16.05 14.14
N THR A 238 11.14 17.06 13.49
CA THR A 238 9.69 17.30 13.46
C THR A 238 8.97 16.44 12.42
N LEU A 239 9.72 15.81 11.52
CA LEU A 239 9.24 14.98 10.42
C LEU A 239 9.90 13.60 10.47
N LEU A 240 9.20 12.58 10.01
CA LEU A 240 9.68 11.20 10.05
C LEU A 240 9.43 10.54 8.69
N SER A 241 10.45 9.83 8.18
CA SER A 241 10.30 8.93 7.03
C SER A 241 9.70 7.59 7.47
N ASP A 242 10.23 7.02 8.56
CA ASP A 242 9.79 5.75 9.14
C ASP A 242 9.59 5.84 10.66
N LEU A 243 8.72 4.97 11.20
CA LEU A 243 8.59 4.78 12.64
C LEU A 243 9.30 3.50 13.08
N TYR A 244 10.17 3.63 14.07
CA TYR A 244 10.82 2.52 14.76
C TYR A 244 9.92 1.98 15.86
N VAL A 245 9.56 0.70 15.76
CA VAL A 245 8.58 0.07 16.65
C VAL A 245 9.14 -1.23 17.18
N LEU A 246 9.06 -1.45 18.48
CA LEU A 246 9.27 -2.78 19.06
C LEU A 246 7.91 -3.50 19.13
N PRO A 247 7.74 -4.65 18.46
CA PRO A 247 6.50 -5.39 18.51
C PRO A 247 6.20 -5.86 19.94
N ILE A 248 4.93 -5.91 20.29
CA ILE A 248 4.48 -6.58 21.51
C ILE A 248 4.26 -8.05 21.16
N SER A 249 5.21 -8.88 21.58
CA SER A 249 5.17 -10.32 21.35
C SER A 249 5.68 -11.08 22.58
N ARG A 250 5.32 -12.36 22.66
CA ARG A 250 5.78 -13.23 23.75
C ARG A 250 7.30 -13.40 23.74
N GLU A 251 7.90 -13.50 22.56
CA GLU A 251 9.34 -13.58 22.39
C GLU A 251 10.04 -12.34 22.96
N ILE A 252 9.55 -11.15 22.59
CA ILE A 252 10.11 -9.89 23.09
C ILE A 252 9.91 -9.75 24.60
N TYR A 253 8.74 -10.14 25.12
CA TYR A 253 8.51 -10.17 26.56
C TYR A 253 9.48 -11.12 27.28
N GLU A 254 9.71 -12.32 26.75
CA GLU A 254 10.64 -13.30 27.33
C GLU A 254 12.08 -12.78 27.31
N VAL A 255 12.53 -12.21 26.19
CA VAL A 255 13.85 -11.57 26.09
C VAL A 255 13.98 -10.42 27.09
N ALA A 256 13.03 -9.49 27.11
CA ALA A 256 13.00 -8.34 28.02
C ALA A 256 13.01 -8.71 29.52
N ASN A 257 12.49 -9.89 29.86
CA ASN A 257 12.40 -10.36 31.23
C ASN A 257 13.65 -11.15 31.69
N THR A 258 14.63 -11.39 30.80
CA THR A 258 15.89 -12.01 31.19
C THR A 258 16.87 -10.97 31.74
N GLU A 259 17.45 -11.21 32.93
CA GLU A 259 18.36 -10.27 33.63
C GLU A 259 19.66 -9.91 32.86
N GLN A 260 19.91 -10.50 31.68
CA GLN A 260 21.11 -10.31 30.88
C GLN A 260 20.94 -9.41 29.66
N THR A 261 19.76 -8.83 29.43
CA THR A 261 19.57 -7.92 28.29
C THR A 261 20.24 -6.58 28.53
N ASN A 262 21.37 -6.35 27.86
CA ASN A 262 21.76 -4.99 27.49
C ASN A 262 20.70 -4.46 26.49
N GLU A 263 20.36 -3.18 26.57
CA GLU A 263 19.44 -2.47 25.66
C GLU A 263 19.72 -2.79 24.18
N THR A 264 20.98 -3.01 23.82
CA THR A 264 21.42 -3.33 22.46
C THR A 264 20.72 -4.56 21.86
N ASN A 265 20.40 -5.58 22.66
CA ASN A 265 19.78 -6.81 22.15
C ASN A 265 18.28 -6.66 21.86
N ILE A 266 17.56 -5.75 22.55
CA ILE A 266 16.12 -5.60 22.33
C ILE A 266 15.83 -4.75 21.11
N HIS A 267 16.71 -3.79 20.79
CA HIS A 267 16.59 -2.98 19.58
C HIS A 267 16.70 -3.81 18.31
N ASP A 268 17.36 -4.98 18.30
CA ASP A 268 17.46 -5.84 17.12
C ASP A 268 16.10 -6.41 16.67
N PHE A 269 15.08 -6.36 17.52
CA PHE A 269 13.71 -6.80 17.20
C PHE A 269 12.82 -5.70 16.61
N HIS A 270 13.37 -4.52 16.31
CA HIS A 270 12.56 -3.42 15.79
C HIS A 270 12.01 -3.71 14.39
N GLU A 271 10.83 -3.16 14.15
CA GLU A 271 10.17 -3.12 12.85
C GLU A 271 10.07 -1.66 12.39
N HIS A 272 10.16 -1.47 11.07
CA HIS A 272 9.89 -0.19 10.40
C HIS A 272 8.44 -0.19 9.96
N ILE A 273 7.62 0.66 10.58
CA ILE A 273 6.18 0.71 10.33
C ILE A 273 5.79 2.01 9.64
N GLU A 274 4.99 1.85 8.57
CA GLU A 274 4.45 2.93 7.76
C GLU A 274 3.47 3.81 8.55
N ILE A 275 3.85 5.09 8.75
CA ILE A 275 3.14 6.02 9.64
C ILE A 275 1.68 6.26 9.24
N ALA A 276 1.39 6.25 7.93
CA ALA A 276 0.06 6.51 7.40
C ALA A 276 -1.01 5.52 7.88
N LYS A 277 -0.63 4.31 8.33
CA LYS A 277 -1.56 3.24 8.73
C LYS A 277 -1.59 2.98 10.24
N ILE A 278 -0.84 3.75 11.03
CA ILE A 278 -0.70 3.52 12.47
C ILE A 278 -1.86 4.15 13.24
N GLU A 279 -2.42 3.40 14.19
CA GLU A 279 -3.34 3.94 15.19
C GLU A 279 -2.65 4.08 16.55
N ILE A 280 -2.86 5.21 17.22
CA ILE A 280 -2.46 5.41 18.61
C ILE A 280 -3.53 4.76 19.49
N GLU A 281 -3.11 3.82 20.33
CA GLU A 281 -4.01 3.02 21.16
C GLU A 281 -4.06 3.53 22.60
N ASP A 282 -5.21 3.41 23.25
CA ASP A 282 -5.31 3.58 24.69
C ASP A 282 -4.86 2.29 25.38
N ILE A 283 -3.82 2.39 26.20
CA ILE A 283 -3.29 1.27 27.00
C ILE A 283 -4.37 0.62 27.87
N ASN A 284 -5.43 1.34 28.24
CA ASN A 284 -6.51 0.79 29.07
C ASN A 284 -7.46 -0.12 28.28
N GLU A 285 -7.51 0.03 26.96
CA GLU A 285 -8.44 -0.68 26.05
C GLU A 285 -7.85 -1.96 25.45
N VAL A 286 -6.59 -2.28 25.73
CA VAL A 286 -5.94 -3.52 25.27
C VAL A 286 -5.93 -4.60 26.34
N ASP A 287 -5.56 -5.82 25.95
CA ASP A 287 -5.48 -6.97 26.84
C ASP A 287 -4.35 -6.84 27.89
N ASP A 288 -4.44 -7.64 28.95
CA ASP A 288 -3.51 -7.56 30.09
C ASP A 288 -2.07 -7.91 29.72
N PHE A 289 -1.87 -8.82 28.76
CA PHE A 289 -0.53 -9.16 28.30
C PHE A 289 0.10 -7.97 27.57
N THR A 290 -0.63 -7.33 26.66
CA THR A 290 -0.19 -6.11 25.99
C THR A 290 0.16 -5.00 26.98
N LYS A 291 -0.66 -4.81 28.03
CA LYS A 291 -0.38 -3.84 29.11
C LYS A 291 0.92 -4.14 29.84
N GLU A 292 1.11 -5.40 30.24
CA GLU A 292 2.28 -5.83 31.00
C GLU A 292 3.57 -5.70 30.16
N CYS A 293 3.53 -6.15 28.91
CA CYS A 293 4.66 -6.05 27.99
C CYS A 293 5.01 -4.59 27.69
N HIS A 294 4.03 -3.74 27.42
CA HIS A 294 4.25 -2.29 27.22
C HIS A 294 4.92 -1.65 28.43
N ALA A 295 4.46 -1.95 29.65
CA ALA A 295 5.05 -1.42 30.88
C ALA A 295 6.51 -1.88 31.07
N LEU A 296 6.80 -3.15 30.78
CA LEU A 296 8.15 -3.71 30.85
C LEU A 296 9.08 -3.04 29.83
N LEU A 297 8.68 -2.98 28.57
CA LEU A 297 9.47 -2.38 27.48
C LEU A 297 9.71 -0.89 27.74
N LYS A 298 8.67 -0.16 28.13
CA LYS A 298 8.80 1.26 28.46
C LYS A 298 9.81 1.49 29.57
N LYS A 299 9.81 0.65 30.62
CA LYS A 299 10.78 0.74 31.72
C LYS A 299 12.21 0.44 31.26
N LEU A 300 12.41 -0.48 30.32
CA LEU A 300 13.73 -0.82 29.80
C LEU A 300 14.31 0.24 28.88
N LEU A 301 13.46 1.01 28.20
CA LEU A 301 13.88 2.02 27.23
C LEU A 301 14.02 3.44 27.82
N THR A 302 13.66 3.64 29.09
CA THR A 302 13.72 4.94 29.81
C THR A 302 14.70 4.92 30.97
#